data_AF-A0A6B8QL90-F1
#
_entry.id   AF-A0A6B8QL90-F1
#
_cell.length_a   1.000
_cell.length_b   1.000
_cell.length_c   1.000
_cell.angle_alpha   90.00
_cell.angle_beta   90.00
_cell.angle_gamma   90.00
#
_symmetry.space_group_name_H-M   'P 1'
#
loop_
_entity.id
_entity.type
_entity.pdbx_description
1 polymer ?
#
loop_
_entity_poly.entity_id
_entity_poly.type
_entity_poly.pdbx_seq_one_letter_code
_entity_poly.pdbx_strand_id
1 'polypeptide(L)'
;MSKGGDKRPIVIRRKKVVHAHHGGAWKIALADFMTALMAFFLVLWLLSVSSEETRKGVAEYFSTPLVTAITGGDRSGSTSAIPGGGPDPTHSDGERARIDSLQRTRPSMQERNFFRDLQERIERAIERDPELRQLRNQMRFDLTREGLRIQLLDTDQRPMFELGSDQVAPYMRSLLRTIAPLLNELPNELSISGHTDSVPYAGGYRGYSNWELSNDRANASRRELIAGGFDPGQLLRVSGFADRVLLPETEPTDPINRRIELVVLFPEIADAIRNPTVMESGDASPEASIEALEASAEAQIESTQQDEPQVQAQE
;
A
#
# COMPACT_ATOMS: atom_id res chain seq x y z
N MET A 1 -15.41 58.98 -73.54
CA MET A 1 -14.98 59.52 -72.23
C MET A 1 -16.14 59.47 -71.26
N SER A 2 -16.12 58.58 -70.26
CA SER A 2 -16.75 58.77 -68.94
C SER A 2 -16.42 57.53 -68.10
N LYS A 3 -15.74 57.75 -66.98
CA LYS A 3 -15.01 56.76 -66.17
C LYS A 3 -15.95 55.99 -65.25
N GLY A 4 -15.72 54.68 -65.14
CA GLY A 4 -16.36 53.78 -64.19
C GLY A 4 -16.13 54.18 -62.73
N GLY A 5 -17.14 53.88 -61.92
CA GLY A 5 -17.28 54.34 -60.53
C GLY A 5 -16.24 53.78 -59.56
N ASP A 6 -15.70 54.68 -58.74
CA ASP A 6 -14.78 54.41 -57.65
C ASP A 6 -15.58 54.46 -56.33
N LYS A 7 -16.04 53.30 -55.83
CA LYS A 7 -16.62 53.17 -54.48
C LYS A 7 -15.55 52.65 -53.53
N ARG A 8 -14.85 53.56 -52.85
CA ARG A 8 -13.90 53.20 -51.78
C ARG A 8 -14.65 53.03 -50.45
N PRO A 9 -14.41 51.95 -49.68
CA PRO A 9 -15.04 51.77 -48.38
C PRO A 9 -14.44 52.73 -47.34
N ILE A 10 -15.31 53.48 -46.64
CA ILE A 10 -14.94 54.37 -45.54
C ILE A 10 -14.78 53.52 -44.26
N VAL A 11 -13.56 53.42 -43.74
CA VAL A 11 -13.29 52.77 -42.44
C VAL A 11 -13.27 53.84 -41.36
N ILE A 12 -14.30 53.88 -40.51
CA ILE A 12 -14.34 54.76 -39.34
C ILE A 12 -13.66 54.03 -38.16
N ARG A 13 -12.41 54.38 -37.82
CA ARG A 13 -11.78 53.98 -36.56
C ARG A 13 -12.16 54.96 -35.45
N ARG A 14 -13.05 54.57 -34.53
CA ARG A 14 -13.28 55.30 -33.28
C ARG A 14 -12.28 54.81 -32.22
N LYS A 15 -11.30 55.64 -31.85
CA LYS A 15 -10.44 55.42 -30.69
C LYS A 15 -11.17 55.90 -29.44
N LYS A 16 -11.62 54.98 -28.59
CA LYS A 16 -12.18 55.31 -27.27
C LYS A 16 -11.02 55.73 -26.36
N VAL A 17 -10.85 57.03 -26.14
CA VAL A 17 -9.92 57.55 -25.12
C VAL A 17 -10.67 57.46 -23.79
N VAL A 18 -10.35 56.46 -22.99
CA VAL A 18 -10.81 56.37 -21.60
C VAL A 18 -9.77 57.07 -20.75
N HIS A 19 -10.17 58.08 -19.99
CA HIS A 19 -9.33 58.71 -18.99
C HIS A 19 -8.92 57.66 -17.95
N ALA A 20 -7.63 57.33 -17.93
CA ALA A 20 -7.06 56.45 -16.94
C ALA A 20 -7.06 57.15 -15.57
N HIS A 21 -7.81 56.59 -14.62
CA HIS A 21 -7.83 57.01 -13.22
C HIS A 21 -6.48 56.69 -12.54
N HIS A 22 -5.45 57.49 -12.83
CA HIS A 22 -4.08 57.34 -12.30
C HIS A 22 -3.93 57.82 -10.85
N GLY A 23 -4.75 57.30 -9.92
CA GLY A 23 -4.68 57.70 -8.50
C GLY A 23 -4.88 56.60 -7.47
N GLY A 24 -5.25 55.37 -7.88
CA GLY A 24 -5.61 54.29 -6.97
C GLY A 24 -4.52 53.22 -6.75
N ALA A 25 -3.60 53.04 -7.70
CA ALA A 25 -2.65 51.92 -7.68
C ALA A 25 -1.70 51.95 -6.47
N TRP A 26 -1.21 53.14 -6.09
CA TRP A 26 -0.32 53.26 -4.93
C TRP A 26 -1.04 53.01 -3.59
N LYS A 27 -2.35 53.26 -3.52
CA LYS A 27 -3.18 52.97 -2.35
C LYS A 27 -3.42 51.48 -2.19
N ILE A 28 -3.51 50.75 -3.31
CA ILE A 28 -3.63 49.28 -3.32
C ILE A 28 -2.32 48.67 -2.81
N ALA A 29 -1.16 49.15 -3.27
CA ALA A 29 0.14 48.70 -2.77
C ALA A 29 0.35 49.04 -1.28
N LEU A 30 -0.12 50.20 -0.82
CA LEU A 30 -0.07 50.57 0.60
C LEU A 30 -1.01 49.70 1.45
N ALA A 31 -2.23 49.42 0.97
CA ALA A 31 -3.18 48.56 1.66
C ALA A 31 -2.64 47.13 1.77
N ASP A 32 -2.05 46.59 0.70
CA ASP A 32 -1.41 45.27 0.68
C ASP A 32 -0.26 45.19 1.69
N PHE A 33 0.58 46.23 1.74
CA PHE A 33 1.65 46.33 2.74
C PHE A 33 1.12 46.39 4.18
N MET A 34 0.05 47.16 4.43
CA MET A 34 -0.59 47.22 5.75
C MET A 34 -1.21 45.87 6.16
N THR A 35 -1.81 45.13 5.23
CA THR A 35 -2.36 43.79 5.51
C THR A 35 -1.26 42.76 5.76
N ALA A 36 -0.14 42.85 5.04
CA ALA A 36 1.02 41.99 5.29
C ALA A 36 1.63 42.25 6.67
N LEU A 37 1.75 43.51 7.08
CA LEU A 37 2.22 43.87 8.42
C LEU A 37 1.25 43.46 9.52
N MET A 38 -0.06 43.60 9.29
CA MET A 38 -1.08 43.13 10.23
C MET A 38 -1.02 41.62 10.41
N ALA A 39 -0.94 40.85 9.31
CA ALA A 39 -0.81 39.39 9.37
C ALA A 39 0.48 38.97 10.08
N PHE A 40 1.60 39.63 9.77
CA PHE A 40 2.88 39.40 10.44
C PHE A 40 2.80 39.69 11.95
N PHE A 41 2.16 40.79 12.33
CA PHE A 41 1.96 41.14 13.74
C PHE A 41 1.06 40.14 14.46
N LEU A 42 -0.04 39.70 13.84
CA LEU A 42 -0.92 38.68 14.41
C LEU A 42 -0.20 37.36 14.64
N VAL A 43 0.67 36.95 13.73
CA VAL A 43 1.50 35.74 13.89
C VAL A 43 2.48 35.90 15.06
N LEU A 44 3.19 37.03 15.13
CA LEU A 44 4.11 37.29 16.25
C LEU A 44 3.39 37.40 17.59
N TRP A 45 2.21 38.01 17.59
CA TRP A 45 1.35 38.10 18.77
C TRP A 45 0.88 36.71 19.22
N LEU A 46 0.46 35.85 18.29
CA LEU A 46 0.09 34.47 18.58
C LEU A 46 1.26 33.69 19.18
N LEU A 47 2.47 33.85 18.62
CA LEU A 47 3.68 33.20 19.14
C LEU A 47 4.08 33.71 20.52
N SER A 48 3.79 34.97 20.85
CA SER A 48 4.07 35.56 22.16
C SER A 48 3.08 35.13 23.24
N VAL A 49 1.82 34.86 22.88
CA VAL A 49 0.77 34.43 23.84
C VAL A 49 0.69 32.90 23.93
N SER A 50 1.25 32.18 22.96
CA SER A 50 1.32 30.72 22.97
C SER A 50 2.30 30.20 24.02
N SER A 51 1.91 29.13 24.71
CA SER A 51 2.79 28.44 25.65
C SER A 51 3.98 27.80 24.93
N GLU A 52 5.06 27.57 25.69
CA GLU A 52 6.29 27.00 25.15
C GLU A 52 6.09 25.61 24.53
N GLU A 53 5.12 24.85 25.05
CA GLU A 53 4.69 23.54 24.55
C GLU A 53 3.99 23.65 23.19
N THR A 54 3.03 24.55 23.03
CA THR A 54 2.35 24.81 21.75
C THR A 54 3.33 25.27 20.68
N ARG A 55 4.30 26.11 21.04
CA ARG A 55 5.34 26.59 20.11
C ARG A 55 6.25 25.45 19.63
N LYS A 56 6.61 24.51 20.52
CA LYS A 56 7.40 23.32 20.16
C LYS A 56 6.64 22.39 19.22
N GLY A 57 5.35 22.14 19.47
CA GLY A 57 4.52 21.29 18.61
C GLY A 57 4.37 21.83 17.19
N VAL A 58 4.19 23.15 17.03
CA VAL A 58 4.14 23.76 15.69
C VAL A 58 5.51 23.71 15.00
N ALA A 59 6.61 23.92 15.72
CA ALA A 59 7.95 23.84 15.15
C ALA A 59 8.29 22.43 14.64
N GLU A 60 7.87 21.39 15.37
CA GLU A 60 8.05 19.98 14.99
C GLU A 60 7.31 19.62 13.69
N TYR A 61 6.13 20.19 13.47
CA TYR A 61 5.38 20.03 12.22
C TYR A 61 6.14 20.56 10.99
N PHE A 62 6.87 21.67 11.12
CA PHE A 62 7.63 22.27 10.01
C PHE A 62 9.06 21.74 9.88
N SER A 63 9.64 21.18 10.94
CA SER A 63 10.98 20.56 10.90
C SER A 63 10.95 19.10 10.44
N THR A 64 9.77 18.47 10.40
CA THR A 64 9.61 17.12 9.88
C THR A 64 9.79 17.12 8.35
N PRO A 65 10.79 16.42 7.79
CA PRO A 65 10.99 16.36 6.35
C PRO A 65 9.74 15.85 5.65
N LEU A 66 9.35 16.49 4.55
CA LEU A 66 8.13 16.19 3.79
C LEU A 66 8.07 14.70 3.37
N VAL A 67 9.24 14.08 3.16
CA VAL A 67 9.38 12.63 2.94
C VAL A 67 8.83 11.84 4.13
N THR A 68 9.21 12.18 5.36
CA THR A 68 8.76 11.53 6.60
C THR A 68 7.25 11.70 6.85
N ALA A 69 6.67 12.83 6.45
CA ALA A 69 5.23 13.07 6.56
C ALA A 69 4.40 12.26 5.53
N ILE A 70 4.95 11.99 4.35
CA ILE A 70 4.30 11.19 3.30
C ILE A 70 4.58 9.68 3.48
N THR A 71 5.77 9.31 3.97
CA THR A 71 6.17 7.91 4.19
C THR A 71 5.84 7.39 5.60
N GLY A 72 5.15 8.19 6.42
CA GLY A 72 4.59 7.74 7.71
C GLY A 72 5.63 7.52 8.80
N GLY A 73 6.53 8.48 9.00
CA GLY A 73 7.37 8.55 10.19
C GLY A 73 6.60 9.03 11.42
N ASP A 74 7.17 8.70 12.58
CA ASP A 74 6.58 8.65 13.91
C ASP A 74 5.56 9.77 14.23
N ARG A 75 4.26 9.43 14.20
CA ARG A 75 3.21 10.22 14.86
C ARG A 75 3.00 9.64 16.24
N SER A 76 3.88 10.02 17.16
CA SER A 76 3.74 9.61 18.55
C SER A 76 2.58 10.36 19.20
N GLY A 77 1.42 9.68 19.31
CA GLY A 77 0.61 9.81 20.52
C GLY A 77 -0.65 10.69 20.53
N SER A 78 -1.29 11.06 19.42
CA SER A 78 -2.66 11.60 19.50
C SER A 78 -3.54 11.31 18.27
N THR A 79 -4.75 10.83 18.53
CA THR A 79 -5.78 10.50 17.52
C THR A 79 -6.83 11.61 17.33
N SER A 80 -6.50 12.85 17.70
CA SER A 80 -7.35 14.02 17.48
C SER A 80 -6.56 15.12 16.81
N ALA A 81 -7.12 15.71 15.75
CA ALA A 81 -6.59 16.93 15.13
C ALA A 81 -6.63 18.15 16.09
N ILE A 82 -7.31 18.03 17.24
CA ILE A 82 -7.40 19.04 18.29
C ILE A 82 -7.18 18.38 19.66
N PRO A 83 -6.08 18.65 20.37
CA PRO A 83 -5.90 18.16 21.74
C PRO A 83 -6.99 18.77 22.67
N GLY A 84 -7.88 17.92 23.21
CA GLY A 84 -8.93 18.32 24.17
C GLY A 84 -10.38 18.32 23.65
N GLY A 85 -10.63 17.94 22.39
CA GLY A 85 -11.99 17.77 21.85
C GLY A 85 -12.65 16.46 22.30
N GLY A 86 -13.88 16.53 22.79
CA GLY A 86 -14.71 15.34 23.03
C GLY A 86 -14.97 14.54 21.75
N PRO A 87 -15.50 13.31 21.86
CA PRO A 87 -15.66 12.40 20.72
C PRO A 87 -16.53 13.04 19.62
N ASP A 88 -16.01 13.02 18.40
CA ASP A 88 -16.64 13.61 17.22
C ASP A 88 -17.87 12.79 16.78
N PRO A 89 -19.06 13.41 16.64
CA PRO A 89 -20.31 12.71 16.31
C PRO A 89 -20.35 12.17 14.86
N THR A 90 -19.34 12.44 14.04
CA THR A 90 -19.20 11.82 12.70
C THR A 90 -18.48 10.46 12.73
N HIS A 91 -17.98 10.02 13.90
CA HIS A 91 -17.42 8.68 14.07
C HIS A 91 -18.53 7.62 14.12
N SER A 92 -18.68 6.84 13.04
CA SER A 92 -19.39 5.55 13.11
C SER A 92 -18.42 4.44 13.55
N ASP A 93 -18.90 3.49 14.35
CA ASP A 93 -18.12 2.35 14.88
C ASP A 93 -17.48 1.44 13.81
N GLY A 94 -17.76 1.66 12.52
CA GLY A 94 -17.08 1.00 11.40
C GLY A 94 -15.62 1.45 11.17
N GLU A 95 -15.25 2.69 11.54
CA GLU A 95 -13.89 3.20 11.30
C GLU A 95 -12.86 2.55 12.25
N ARG A 96 -13.30 2.05 13.42
CA ARG A 96 -12.44 1.29 14.35
C ARG A 96 -11.91 -0.01 13.73
N ALA A 97 -12.73 -0.70 12.92
CA ALA A 97 -12.31 -1.93 12.24
C ALA A 97 -11.24 -1.65 11.17
N ARG A 98 -11.32 -0.50 10.50
CA ARG A 98 -10.38 -0.13 9.43
C ARG A 98 -9.00 0.29 9.97
N ILE A 99 -8.95 1.01 11.08
CA ILE A 99 -7.69 1.42 11.72
C ILE A 99 -6.99 0.22 12.39
N ASP A 100 -7.76 -0.70 13.00
CA ASP A 100 -7.19 -1.92 13.62
C ASP A 100 -6.59 -2.87 12.56
N SER A 101 -7.17 -2.95 11.36
CA SER A 101 -6.63 -3.76 10.26
C SER A 101 -5.24 -3.29 9.77
N LEU A 102 -4.94 -1.99 9.84
CA LEU A 102 -3.65 -1.43 9.42
C LEU A 102 -2.58 -1.53 10.51
N GLN A 103 -2.96 -1.52 11.80
CA GLN A 103 -2.03 -1.76 12.91
C GLN A 103 -1.58 -3.22 13.01
N ARG A 104 -2.40 -4.18 12.59
CA ARG A 104 -2.03 -5.62 12.51
C ARG A 104 -0.97 -5.95 11.46
N THR A 105 -0.68 -5.04 10.52
CA THR A 105 0.33 -5.29 9.46
C THR A 105 1.78 -5.01 9.87
N ARG A 106 2.05 -4.52 11.09
CA ARG A 106 3.43 -4.25 11.55
C ARG A 106 3.92 -5.41 12.41
N PRO A 107 4.97 -6.12 11.99
CA PRO A 107 5.47 -7.26 12.78
C PRO A 107 5.97 -6.81 14.14
N SER A 108 5.60 -7.57 15.16
CA SER A 108 6.03 -7.38 16.54
C SER A 108 7.56 -7.48 16.66
N MET A 109 8.13 -6.86 17.68
CA MET A 109 9.57 -6.94 17.94
C MET A 109 10.05 -8.39 18.14
N GLN A 110 9.20 -9.23 18.72
CA GLN A 110 9.50 -10.65 18.95
C GLN A 110 9.59 -11.41 17.63
N GLU A 111 8.62 -11.26 16.73
CA GLU A 111 8.64 -11.90 15.41
C GLU A 111 9.81 -11.44 14.56
N ARG A 112 10.12 -10.14 14.60
CA ARG A 112 11.31 -9.57 13.91
C ARG A 112 12.60 -10.25 14.38
N ASN A 113 12.73 -10.50 15.67
CA ASN A 113 13.91 -11.16 16.22
C ASN A 113 13.97 -12.63 15.84
N PHE A 114 12.84 -13.34 15.83
CA PHE A 114 12.78 -14.74 15.38
C PHE A 114 13.18 -14.90 13.92
N PHE A 115 12.65 -14.07 13.03
CA PHE A 115 13.00 -14.12 11.62
C PHE A 115 14.43 -13.70 11.33
N ARG A 116 14.99 -12.78 12.13
CA ARG A 116 16.42 -12.45 12.08
C ARG A 116 17.29 -13.64 12.49
N ASP A 117 16.94 -14.34 13.59
CA ASP A 117 17.67 -15.55 14.00
C ASP A 117 17.57 -16.65 12.95
N LEU A 118 16.39 -16.88 12.35
CA LEU A 118 16.23 -17.82 11.25
C LEU A 118 17.13 -17.45 10.05
N GLN A 119 17.13 -16.17 9.64
CA GLN A 119 18.02 -15.68 8.59
C GLN A 119 19.48 -15.98 8.95
N GLU A 120 19.95 -15.61 10.13
CA GLU A 120 21.34 -15.85 10.58
C GLU A 120 21.69 -17.35 10.63
N ARG A 121 20.74 -18.23 10.96
CA ARG A 121 20.96 -19.69 10.95
C ARG A 121 21.10 -20.22 9.53
N ILE A 122 20.22 -19.80 8.61
CA ILE A 122 20.31 -20.18 7.20
C ILE A 122 21.66 -19.72 6.62
N GLU A 123 22.06 -18.49 6.92
CA GLU A 123 23.34 -17.92 6.50
C GLU A 123 24.53 -18.74 7.01
N ARG A 124 24.54 -19.08 8.30
CA ARG A 124 25.58 -19.94 8.89
C ARG A 124 25.59 -21.35 8.31
N ALA A 125 24.43 -21.92 8.00
CA ALA A 125 24.34 -23.25 7.39
C ALA A 125 24.95 -23.25 5.98
N ILE A 126 24.66 -22.22 5.19
CA ILE A 126 25.22 -22.02 3.85
C ILE A 126 26.73 -21.78 3.91
N GLU A 127 27.22 -20.99 4.88
CA GLU A 127 28.64 -20.69 5.02
C GLU A 127 29.51 -21.91 5.36
N ARG A 128 28.93 -22.90 6.04
CA ARG A 128 29.64 -24.14 6.41
C ARG A 128 29.87 -25.06 5.22
N ASP A 129 29.05 -24.96 4.18
CA ASP A 129 29.16 -25.79 2.99
C ASP A 129 29.92 -25.05 1.86
N PRO A 130 31.08 -25.56 1.40
CA PRO A 130 31.82 -24.98 0.29
C PRO A 130 31.02 -24.79 -1.01
N GLU A 131 30.11 -25.72 -1.34
CA GLU A 131 29.30 -25.65 -2.56
C GLU A 131 28.21 -24.58 -2.43
N LEU A 132 27.56 -24.52 -1.26
CA LEU A 132 26.45 -23.59 -1.03
C LEU A 132 26.93 -22.15 -0.79
N ARG A 133 28.14 -21.94 -0.27
CA ARG A 133 28.74 -20.61 -0.09
C ARG A 133 28.65 -19.73 -1.33
N GLN A 134 28.83 -20.33 -2.50
CA GLN A 134 28.77 -19.63 -3.79
C GLN A 134 27.35 -19.18 -4.17
N LEU A 135 26.32 -19.81 -3.59
CA LEU A 135 24.91 -19.45 -3.78
C LEU A 135 24.47 -18.29 -2.90
N ARG A 136 25.29 -17.84 -1.95
CA ARG A 136 24.95 -16.74 -1.03
C ARG A 136 24.51 -15.48 -1.77
N ASN A 137 25.17 -15.14 -2.88
CA ASN A 137 24.85 -13.96 -3.68
C ASN A 137 23.55 -14.11 -4.50
N GLN A 138 23.05 -15.34 -4.63
CA GLN A 138 21.78 -15.67 -5.29
C GLN A 138 20.63 -15.79 -4.27
N MET A 139 20.86 -15.39 -3.02
CA MET A 139 19.85 -15.39 -1.98
C MET A 139 19.61 -13.98 -1.45
N ARG A 140 18.35 -13.59 -1.36
CA ARG A 140 17.94 -12.32 -0.72
C ARG A 140 16.93 -12.59 0.38
N PHE A 141 17.05 -11.85 1.46
CA PHE A 141 16.17 -11.95 2.62
C PHE A 141 15.53 -10.59 2.85
N ASP A 142 14.20 -10.56 2.84
CA ASP A 142 13.43 -9.36 3.11
C ASP A 142 12.36 -9.65 4.15
N LEU A 143 12.30 -8.80 5.18
CA LEU A 143 11.15 -8.79 6.07
C LEU A 143 10.01 -8.01 5.40
N THR A 144 8.92 -8.71 5.09
CA THR A 144 7.75 -8.14 4.41
C THR A 144 6.56 -8.00 5.36
N ARG A 145 5.42 -7.54 4.84
CA ARG A 145 4.14 -7.55 5.58
C ARG A 145 3.55 -8.94 5.72
N GLU A 146 3.93 -9.87 4.85
CA GLU A 146 3.44 -11.25 4.86
C GLU A 146 4.26 -12.14 5.79
N GLY A 147 5.55 -11.82 5.96
CA GLY A 147 6.49 -12.64 6.71
C GLY A 147 7.94 -12.43 6.30
N LEU A 148 8.82 -13.38 6.64
CA LEU A 148 10.18 -13.42 6.13
C LEU A 148 10.19 -14.02 4.71
N ARG A 149 10.53 -13.20 3.72
CA ARG A 149 10.69 -13.62 2.34
C ARG A 149 12.14 -13.97 2.05
N ILE A 150 12.35 -15.19 1.56
CA ILE A 150 13.63 -15.73 1.10
C ILE A 150 13.52 -15.90 -0.42
N GLN A 151 14.26 -15.10 -1.17
CA GLN A 151 14.29 -15.17 -2.62
C GLN A 151 15.52 -15.95 -3.08
N LEU A 152 15.31 -16.93 -3.95
CA LEU A 152 16.32 -17.77 -4.57
C LEU A 152 16.37 -17.39 -6.05
N LEU A 153 17.42 -16.68 -6.45
CA LEU A 153 17.55 -16.01 -7.74
C LEU A 153 18.38 -16.83 -8.72
N ASP A 154 17.96 -16.82 -9.98
CA ASP A 154 18.70 -17.42 -11.08
C ASP A 154 19.79 -16.48 -11.62
N THR A 155 20.84 -17.04 -12.19
CA THR A 155 21.87 -16.30 -12.93
C THR A 155 22.28 -17.07 -14.18
N ASP A 156 22.80 -16.38 -15.21
CA ASP A 156 23.28 -17.05 -16.44
C ASP A 156 24.38 -18.07 -16.17
N GLN A 157 25.24 -17.80 -15.18
CA GLN A 157 26.36 -18.68 -14.84
C GLN A 157 25.93 -19.87 -13.98
N ARG A 158 24.78 -19.77 -13.30
CA ARG A 158 24.34 -20.76 -12.34
C ARG A 158 22.81 -20.86 -12.27
N PRO A 159 22.18 -21.54 -13.25
CA PRO A 159 20.74 -21.64 -13.28
C PRO A 159 20.20 -22.67 -12.27
N MET A 160 19.29 -22.31 -11.36
CA MET A 160 18.67 -23.17 -10.36
C MET A 160 17.82 -24.30 -10.95
N PHE A 161 17.38 -24.12 -12.19
CA PHE A 161 16.65 -25.10 -12.98
C PHE A 161 17.27 -25.25 -14.35
N GLU A 162 17.12 -26.42 -14.95
CA GLU A 162 17.46 -26.58 -16.37
C GLU A 162 16.63 -25.61 -17.24
N LEU A 163 17.21 -25.18 -18.37
CA LEU A 163 16.59 -24.20 -19.25
C LEU A 163 15.25 -24.74 -19.77
N GLY A 164 14.18 -23.98 -19.55
CA GLY A 164 12.82 -24.36 -19.96
C GLY A 164 12.26 -25.62 -19.25
N SER A 165 12.84 -26.01 -18.13
CA SER A 165 12.50 -27.22 -17.37
C SER A 165 12.23 -26.89 -15.89
N ASP A 166 11.51 -27.78 -15.21
CA ASP A 166 11.28 -27.76 -13.76
C ASP A 166 12.29 -28.63 -13.00
N GLN A 167 13.25 -29.24 -13.70
CA GLN A 167 14.29 -30.04 -13.08
C GLN A 167 15.27 -29.16 -12.29
N VAL A 168 15.34 -29.42 -10.99
CA VAL A 168 16.16 -28.69 -10.02
C VAL A 168 17.63 -29.06 -10.20
N ALA A 169 18.50 -28.06 -10.30
CA ALA A 169 19.95 -28.24 -10.36
C ALA A 169 20.49 -28.87 -9.06
N PRO A 170 21.59 -29.66 -9.10
CA PRO A 170 22.11 -30.35 -7.92
C PRO A 170 22.40 -29.45 -6.72
N TYR A 171 23.01 -28.28 -6.94
CA TYR A 171 23.29 -27.32 -5.87
C TYR A 171 22.03 -26.68 -5.29
N MET A 172 20.99 -26.47 -6.10
CA MET A 172 19.70 -25.94 -5.64
C MET A 172 18.96 -26.99 -4.80
N ARG A 173 19.03 -28.27 -5.21
CA ARG A 173 18.57 -29.40 -4.40
C ARG A 173 19.26 -29.43 -3.05
N SER A 174 20.59 -29.36 -3.03
CA SER A 174 21.36 -29.32 -1.77
C SER A 174 20.96 -28.12 -0.91
N LEU A 175 20.80 -26.94 -1.51
CA LEU A 175 20.38 -25.72 -0.81
C LEU A 175 19.01 -25.88 -0.14
N LEU A 176 17.99 -26.28 -0.90
CA LEU A 176 16.63 -26.46 -0.38
C LEU A 176 16.60 -27.51 0.74
N ARG A 177 17.33 -28.62 0.58
CA ARG A 177 17.40 -29.66 1.61
C ARG A 177 18.12 -29.22 2.87
N THR A 178 19.13 -28.35 2.76
CA THR A 178 19.83 -27.77 3.90
C THR A 178 18.97 -26.76 4.66
N ILE A 179 18.13 -25.99 3.95
CA ILE A 179 17.24 -24.99 4.55
C ILE A 179 16.00 -25.63 5.18
N ALA A 180 15.48 -26.71 4.60
CA ALA A 180 14.28 -27.41 5.03
C ALA A 180 14.16 -27.64 6.56
N PRO A 181 15.14 -28.26 7.25
CA PRO A 181 15.03 -28.49 8.69
C PRO A 181 15.05 -27.20 9.51
N LEU A 182 15.69 -26.13 9.03
CA LEU A 182 15.72 -24.83 9.72
C LEU A 182 14.35 -24.14 9.67
N LEU A 183 13.59 -24.35 8.58
CA LEU A 183 12.24 -23.81 8.47
C LEU A 183 11.27 -24.48 9.47
N ASN A 184 11.47 -25.76 9.77
CA ASN A 184 10.65 -26.50 10.75
C ASN A 184 10.87 -26.06 12.21
N GLU A 185 11.96 -25.33 12.51
CA GLU A 185 12.21 -24.83 13.87
C GLU A 185 11.16 -23.79 14.29
N LEU A 186 10.46 -23.20 13.32
CA LEU A 186 9.37 -22.27 13.53
C LEU A 186 8.03 -22.98 13.32
N PRO A 187 6.98 -22.64 14.10
CA PRO A 187 5.63 -23.14 13.88
C PRO A 187 4.94 -22.49 12.67
N ASN A 188 5.58 -21.51 12.04
CA ASN A 188 5.05 -20.70 10.96
C ASN A 188 4.82 -21.50 9.68
N GLU A 189 3.77 -21.15 8.96
CA GLU A 189 3.46 -21.77 7.67
C GLU A 189 4.28 -21.16 6.53
N LEU A 190 4.46 -21.95 5.47
CA LEU A 190 5.26 -21.60 4.30
C LEU A 190 4.37 -21.41 3.06
N SER A 191 4.56 -20.28 2.37
CA SER A 191 4.09 -20.07 1.00
C SER A 191 5.26 -20.13 0.03
N ILE A 192 5.10 -20.85 -1.08
CA ILE A 192 6.10 -20.99 -2.14
C ILE A 192 5.57 -20.37 -3.42
N SER A 193 6.35 -19.50 -4.05
CA SER A 193 5.98 -18.83 -5.30
C SER A 193 7.08 -18.99 -6.34
N GLY A 194 6.70 -19.33 -7.57
CA GLY A 194 7.61 -19.38 -8.71
C GLY A 194 7.40 -18.21 -9.66
N HIS A 195 8.50 -17.67 -10.17
CA HIS A 195 8.53 -16.58 -11.14
C HIS A 195 9.46 -16.94 -12.30
N THR A 196 9.14 -16.45 -13.50
CA THR A 196 9.96 -16.61 -14.71
C THR A 196 10.25 -15.23 -15.32
N ASP A 197 11.20 -15.18 -16.23
CA ASP A 197 11.44 -14.04 -17.10
C ASP A 197 10.43 -13.97 -18.25
N SER A 198 10.44 -12.87 -19.00
CA SER A 198 9.59 -12.65 -20.18
C SER A 198 10.13 -13.31 -21.45
N VAL A 199 11.13 -14.19 -21.37
CA VAL A 199 11.58 -14.96 -22.53
C VAL A 199 10.44 -15.90 -22.95
N PRO A 200 9.96 -15.82 -24.21
CA PRO A 200 8.84 -16.64 -24.64
C PRO A 200 9.16 -18.13 -24.60
N TYR A 201 8.29 -18.90 -23.94
CA TYR A 201 8.36 -20.35 -24.00
C TYR A 201 7.85 -20.85 -25.36
N ALA A 202 8.53 -21.86 -25.94
CA ALA A 202 8.24 -22.36 -27.29
C ALA A 202 6.79 -22.84 -27.50
N GLY A 203 6.11 -23.27 -26.43
CA GLY A 203 4.72 -23.73 -26.45
C GLY A 203 3.66 -22.62 -26.55
N GLY A 204 4.03 -21.35 -26.32
CA GLY A 204 3.10 -20.22 -26.31
C GLY A 204 1.99 -20.32 -25.26
N TYR A 205 1.07 -19.34 -25.23
CA TYR A 205 -0.01 -19.27 -24.22
C TYR A 205 -1.15 -20.28 -24.37
N ARG A 206 -1.20 -21.03 -25.48
CA ARG A 206 -2.22 -22.08 -25.69
C ARG A 206 -1.76 -23.46 -25.25
N GLY A 207 -0.45 -23.63 -25.08
CA GLY A 207 0.16 -24.86 -24.59
C GLY A 207 0.92 -24.58 -23.30
N TYR A 208 2.03 -25.28 -23.12
CA TYR A 208 2.91 -25.04 -22.00
C TYR A 208 3.58 -23.66 -22.14
N SER A 209 3.41 -22.83 -21.12
CA SER A 209 3.85 -21.44 -21.09
C SER A 209 4.62 -21.15 -19.79
N ASN A 210 5.00 -19.89 -19.62
CA ASN A 210 5.62 -19.41 -18.38
C ASN A 210 4.70 -19.58 -17.15
N TRP A 211 3.38 -19.69 -17.34
CA TRP A 211 2.45 -20.01 -16.25
C TRP A 211 2.69 -21.41 -15.70
N GLU A 212 2.65 -22.44 -16.55
CA GLU A 212 2.90 -23.82 -16.17
C GLU A 212 4.32 -23.96 -15.60
N LEU A 213 5.32 -23.39 -16.29
CA LEU A 213 6.71 -23.46 -15.85
C LEU A 213 6.93 -22.87 -14.45
N SER A 214 6.35 -21.69 -14.17
CA SER A 214 6.50 -21.05 -12.88
C SER A 214 5.89 -21.88 -11.75
N ASN A 215 4.72 -22.47 -11.97
CA ASN A 215 4.04 -23.32 -11.00
C ASN A 215 4.75 -24.68 -10.80
N ASP A 216 5.28 -25.26 -11.88
CA ASP A 216 6.00 -26.53 -11.84
C ASP A 216 7.33 -26.38 -11.10
N ARG A 217 8.05 -25.28 -11.31
CA ARG A 217 9.28 -24.95 -10.55
C ARG A 217 9.02 -24.70 -9.07
N ALA A 218 7.91 -24.05 -8.73
CA ALA A 218 7.48 -23.88 -7.34
C ALA A 218 7.19 -25.26 -6.69
N ASN A 219 6.50 -26.15 -7.41
CA ASN A 219 6.24 -27.51 -6.95
C ASN A 219 7.49 -28.40 -6.89
N ALA A 220 8.44 -28.22 -7.80
CA ALA A 220 9.73 -28.90 -7.75
C ALA A 220 10.52 -28.51 -6.50
N SER A 221 10.53 -27.21 -6.18
CA SER A 221 11.13 -26.69 -4.95
C SER A 221 10.45 -27.25 -3.69
N ARG A 222 9.11 -27.30 -3.69
CA ARG A 222 8.32 -27.95 -2.62
C ARG A 222 8.73 -29.41 -2.40
N ARG A 223 8.86 -30.19 -3.48
CA ARG A 223 9.27 -31.61 -3.40
C ARG A 223 10.67 -31.75 -2.79
N GLU A 224 11.61 -30.88 -3.15
CA GLU A 224 12.97 -30.92 -2.59
C GLU A 224 13.02 -30.46 -1.13
N LEU A 225 12.19 -29.49 -0.71
CA LEU A 225 12.05 -29.13 0.70
C LEU A 225 11.56 -30.31 1.53
N ILE A 226 10.49 -30.99 1.10
CA ILE A 226 9.95 -32.16 1.79
C ILE A 226 10.98 -33.31 1.81
N ALA A 227 11.69 -33.53 0.70
CA ALA A 227 12.79 -34.50 0.67
C ALA A 227 13.96 -34.15 1.61
N GLY A 228 14.11 -32.86 1.94
CA GLY A 228 15.04 -32.35 2.94
C GLY A 228 14.53 -32.43 4.37
N GLY A 229 13.30 -32.93 4.59
CA GLY A 229 12.69 -33.08 5.91
C GLY A 229 11.76 -31.94 6.31
N PHE A 230 11.40 -31.00 5.42
CA PHE A 230 10.39 -29.99 5.72
C PHE A 230 9.03 -30.64 6.03
N ASP A 231 8.34 -30.19 7.08
CA ASP A 231 7.04 -30.71 7.48
C ASP A 231 5.96 -30.35 6.45
N PRO A 232 5.34 -31.31 5.76
CA PRO A 232 4.26 -31.03 4.80
C PRO A 232 3.07 -30.32 5.44
N GLY A 233 2.84 -30.48 6.75
CA GLY A 233 1.76 -29.82 7.48
C GLY A 233 1.92 -28.30 7.60
N GLN A 234 3.15 -27.79 7.44
CA GLN A 234 3.45 -26.35 7.45
C GLN A 234 3.37 -25.73 6.06
N LEU A 235 3.17 -26.51 4.99
CA LEU A 235 2.99 -25.96 3.66
C LEU A 235 1.56 -25.45 3.49
N LEU A 236 1.41 -24.13 3.31
CA LEU A 236 0.10 -23.51 3.12
C LEU A 236 -0.28 -23.37 1.65
N ARG A 237 0.65 -22.88 0.82
CA ARG A 237 0.34 -22.47 -0.56
C ARG A 237 1.51 -22.64 -1.51
N VAL A 238 1.19 -22.99 -2.76
CA VAL A 238 2.11 -22.96 -3.90
C VAL A 238 1.47 -22.16 -5.02
N SER A 239 2.23 -21.21 -5.59
CA SER A 239 1.75 -20.31 -6.65
C SER A 239 2.76 -20.17 -7.79
N GLY A 240 2.27 -19.96 -9.02
CA GLY A 240 3.07 -19.58 -10.17
C GLY A 240 2.63 -18.23 -10.72
N PHE A 241 3.58 -17.31 -10.92
CA PHE A 241 3.30 -15.93 -11.37
C PHE A 241 3.75 -15.64 -12.81
N ALA A 242 4.32 -16.63 -13.50
CA ALA A 242 4.94 -16.43 -14.81
C ALA A 242 5.88 -15.21 -14.80
N ASP A 243 5.75 -14.35 -15.80
CA ASP A 243 6.50 -13.11 -16.00
C ASP A 243 5.74 -11.85 -15.58
N ARG A 244 4.72 -11.99 -14.71
CA ARG A 244 3.84 -10.86 -14.31
C ARG A 244 4.39 -10.02 -13.17
N VAL A 245 5.34 -10.56 -12.41
CA VAL A 245 5.93 -9.90 -11.24
C VAL A 245 7.45 -9.88 -11.39
N LEU A 246 7.93 -8.90 -12.14
CA LEU A 246 9.35 -8.66 -12.39
C LEU A 246 9.98 -7.87 -11.25
N LEU A 247 11.28 -8.02 -11.05
CA LEU A 247 12.03 -7.22 -10.09
C LEU A 247 12.16 -5.77 -10.59
N PRO A 248 12.01 -4.76 -9.71
CA PRO A 248 12.21 -3.36 -10.08
C PRO A 248 13.61 -3.14 -10.67
N GLU A 249 13.71 -2.23 -11.64
CA GLU A 249 14.99 -1.83 -12.24
C GLU A 249 15.75 -2.97 -12.95
N THR A 250 15.03 -4.00 -13.42
CA THR A 250 15.58 -5.10 -14.23
C THR A 250 14.93 -5.15 -15.62
N GLU A 251 15.65 -5.68 -16.61
CA GLU A 251 15.05 -5.95 -17.91
C GLU A 251 14.11 -7.17 -17.81
N PRO A 252 12.97 -7.19 -18.53
CA PRO A 252 12.01 -8.30 -18.43
C PRO A 252 12.60 -9.69 -18.73
N THR A 253 13.64 -9.75 -19.56
CA THR A 253 14.35 -10.99 -19.93
C THR A 253 15.51 -11.32 -18.99
N ASP A 254 15.78 -10.51 -17.97
CA ASP A 254 16.92 -10.75 -17.08
C ASP A 254 16.75 -12.08 -16.30
N PRO A 255 17.82 -12.89 -16.20
CA PRO A 255 17.82 -14.14 -15.44
C PRO A 255 17.30 -14.01 -14.02
N ILE A 256 17.58 -12.89 -13.36
CA ILE A 256 17.20 -12.64 -11.98
C ILE A 256 15.67 -12.63 -11.77
N ASN A 257 14.89 -12.45 -12.85
CA ASN A 257 13.43 -12.56 -12.82
C ASN A 257 12.96 -14.01 -12.72
N ARG A 258 13.78 -14.97 -13.14
CA ARG A 258 13.58 -16.39 -12.83
C ARG A 258 13.99 -16.60 -11.38
N ARG A 259 13.02 -16.85 -10.50
CA ARG A 259 13.28 -16.99 -9.07
C ARG A 259 12.22 -17.80 -8.36
N ILE A 260 12.60 -18.36 -7.22
CA ILE A 260 11.68 -18.98 -6.27
C ILE A 260 11.64 -18.12 -5.02
N GLU A 261 10.44 -17.80 -4.54
CA GLU A 261 10.23 -17.08 -3.29
C GLU A 261 9.64 -18.05 -2.28
N LEU A 262 10.29 -18.15 -1.12
CA LEU A 262 9.80 -18.86 0.05
C LEU A 262 9.42 -17.80 1.09
N VAL A 263 8.16 -17.75 1.49
CA VAL A 263 7.67 -16.80 2.49
C VAL A 263 7.27 -17.58 3.74
N VAL A 264 8.01 -17.37 4.82
CA VAL A 264 7.64 -17.85 6.16
C VAL A 264 6.64 -16.86 6.73
N LEU A 265 5.36 -17.24 6.74
CA LEU A 265 4.24 -16.35 6.97
C LEU A 265 4.08 -15.95 8.43
N PHE A 266 3.58 -14.74 8.68
CA PHE A 266 2.98 -14.42 9.96
C PHE A 266 1.69 -15.23 10.18
N PRO A 267 1.37 -15.63 11.42
CA PRO A 267 0.16 -16.41 11.71
C PRO A 267 -1.12 -15.77 11.18
N GLU A 268 -1.27 -14.45 11.32
CA GLU A 268 -2.47 -13.72 10.89
C GLU A 268 -2.65 -13.76 9.38
N ILE A 269 -1.54 -13.78 8.62
CA ILE A 269 -1.55 -13.87 7.16
C ILE A 269 -1.89 -15.29 6.72
N ALA A 270 -1.36 -16.29 7.42
CA ALA A 270 -1.70 -17.69 7.17
C ALA A 270 -3.20 -17.95 7.42
N ASP A 271 -3.75 -17.43 8.52
CA ASP A 271 -5.18 -17.50 8.84
C ASP A 271 -6.05 -16.82 7.77
N ALA A 272 -5.63 -15.65 7.29
CA ALA A 272 -6.34 -14.93 6.22
C ALA A 272 -6.33 -15.71 4.88
N ILE A 273 -5.25 -16.42 4.57
CA ILE A 273 -5.17 -17.29 3.38
C ILE A 273 -6.09 -18.51 3.54
N ARG A 274 -6.19 -19.09 4.75
CA ARG A 274 -7.07 -20.25 5.03
C ARG A 274 -8.55 -19.87 5.01
N ASN A 275 -8.89 -18.67 5.49
CA ASN A 275 -10.26 -18.23 5.70
C ASN A 275 -10.58 -16.93 4.93
N PRO A 276 -10.56 -16.95 3.59
CA PRO A 276 -10.73 -15.74 2.77
C PRO A 276 -12.11 -15.06 2.95
N THR A 277 -13.12 -15.79 3.42
CA THR A 277 -14.53 -15.33 3.49
C THR A 277 -14.91 -14.64 4.81
N VAL A 278 -14.06 -14.68 5.84
CA VAL A 278 -14.40 -14.13 7.18
C VAL A 278 -14.27 -12.60 7.25
N MET A 279 -13.88 -11.94 6.15
CA MET A 279 -13.79 -10.48 6.09
C MET A 279 -15.13 -9.76 5.85
N GLU A 280 -16.27 -10.47 5.72
CA GLU A 280 -17.54 -9.80 5.33
C GLU A 280 -18.86 -10.48 5.78
N SER A 281 -18.91 -11.14 6.94
CA SER A 281 -20.20 -11.49 7.57
C SER A 281 -20.35 -10.85 8.95
N GLY A 282 -20.44 -9.52 8.93
CA GLY A 282 -21.24 -8.83 9.92
C GLY A 282 -22.70 -9.22 9.67
N ASP A 283 -23.31 -9.83 10.68
CA ASP A 283 -24.68 -10.26 10.73
C ASP A 283 -25.62 -9.07 10.39
N ALA A 284 -26.03 -8.97 9.14
CA ALA A 284 -27.05 -8.04 8.68
C ALA A 284 -27.82 -8.70 7.54
N SER A 285 -28.78 -9.56 7.90
CA SER A 285 -29.80 -9.97 6.93
C SER A 285 -30.49 -8.69 6.41
N PRO A 286 -30.62 -8.51 5.08
CA PRO A 286 -31.25 -7.32 4.51
C PRO A 286 -32.73 -7.19 4.87
N GLU A 287 -33.38 -8.27 5.33
CA GLU A 287 -34.79 -8.26 5.75
C GLU A 287 -35.00 -7.46 7.04
N ALA A 288 -34.11 -7.56 8.03
CA ALA A 288 -34.24 -6.85 9.30
C ALA A 288 -34.08 -5.32 9.16
N SER A 289 -33.38 -4.86 8.13
CA SER A 289 -33.16 -3.43 7.86
C SER A 289 -34.39 -2.76 7.23
N ILE A 290 -35.18 -3.51 6.45
CA ILE A 290 -36.38 -2.99 5.78
C ILE A 290 -37.52 -2.83 6.79
N GLU A 291 -37.73 -3.80 7.67
CA GLU A 291 -38.73 -3.71 8.75
C GLU A 291 -38.46 -2.53 9.70
N ALA A 292 -37.18 -2.27 10.02
CA ALA A 292 -36.80 -1.15 10.87
C ALA A 292 -37.01 0.22 10.19
N LEU A 293 -36.87 0.29 8.86
CA LEU A 293 -37.12 1.49 8.05
C LEU A 293 -38.61 1.77 7.88
N GLU A 294 -39.44 0.73 7.73
CA GLU A 294 -40.90 0.88 7.65
C GLU A 294 -41.50 1.32 8.99
N ALA A 295 -41.07 0.71 10.11
CA ALA A 295 -41.53 1.08 11.44
C ALA A 295 -41.16 2.52 11.83
N SER A 296 -40.01 3.02 11.37
CA SER A 296 -39.58 4.40 11.63
C SER A 296 -40.27 5.42 10.71
N ALA A 297 -40.69 5.03 9.50
CA ALA A 297 -41.49 5.87 8.62
C ALA A 297 -42.94 6.03 9.13
N GLU A 298 -43.56 4.96 9.65
CA GLU A 298 -44.91 5.02 10.22
C GLU A 298 -44.98 5.91 11.47
N ALA A 299 -43.98 5.83 12.35
CA ALA A 299 -43.90 6.67 13.54
C ALA A 299 -43.75 8.17 13.23
N GLN A 300 -43.07 8.53 12.12
CA GLN A 300 -42.93 9.92 11.71
C GLN A 300 -44.23 10.49 11.12
N ILE A 301 -45.00 9.67 10.39
CA ILE A 301 -46.27 10.09 9.81
C ILE A 301 -47.31 10.36 10.91
N GLU A 302 -47.34 9.54 11.96
CA GLU A 302 -48.26 9.71 13.08
C GLU A 302 -47.93 10.95 13.93
N SER A 303 -46.63 11.28 14.08
CA SER A 303 -46.20 12.50 14.77
C SER A 303 -46.53 13.81 14.02
N THR A 304 -46.71 13.75 12.70
CA THR A 304 -46.94 14.96 11.87
C THR A 304 -48.43 15.34 11.82
N GLN A 305 -49.35 14.44 12.16
CA GLN A 305 -50.80 14.71 12.14
C GLN A 305 -51.36 15.32 13.43
N GLN A 306 -50.55 15.42 14.50
CA GLN A 306 -51.00 15.98 15.79
C GLN A 306 -50.74 17.50 15.95
N ASP A 307 -50.06 18.13 15.00
CA ASP A 307 -49.58 19.52 15.11
C ASP A 307 -50.21 20.49 14.09
N GLU A 308 -51.50 20.33 13.79
CA GLU A 308 -52.30 21.37 13.09
C GLU A 308 -52.96 22.33 14.11
N PRO A 309 -52.62 23.63 14.14
CA PRO A 309 -53.21 24.57 15.08
C PRO A 309 -54.62 25.01 14.66
N GLN A 310 -55.59 24.88 15.58
CA GLN A 310 -56.94 25.43 15.43
C GLN A 310 -56.91 26.97 15.35
N VAL A 311 -57.19 27.52 14.17
CA VAL A 311 -57.43 28.96 13.99
C VAL A 311 -58.83 29.29 14.51
N GLN A 312 -58.91 29.82 15.74
CA GLN A 312 -60.12 30.45 16.27
C GLN A 312 -60.28 31.86 15.66
N ALA A 313 -61.45 32.09 15.05
CA ALA A 313 -61.94 33.38 14.60
C ALA A 313 -62.77 34.05 15.71
N GLN A 314 -62.52 35.35 15.95
CA GLN A 314 -63.37 36.39 16.60
C GLN A 314 -62.42 37.56 16.96
N GLU A 315 -62.65 38.85 16.69
CA GLU A 315 -63.77 39.69 16.23
C GLU A 315 -63.20 40.83 15.38
#